data_AF-A0A4V0XFQ5-F1
#
_entry.id   AF-A0A4V0XFQ5-F1
#
_cell.length_a   1.000
_cell.length_b   1.000
_cell.length_c   1.000
_cell.angle_alpha   90.00
_cell.angle_beta   90.00
_cell.angle_gamma   90.00
#
_symmetry.space_group_name_H-M   'P 1'
#
loop_
_entity.id
_entity.type
_entity.pdbx_description
1 polymer ?
#
loop_
_entity_poly.entity_id
_entity_poly.type
_entity_poly.pdbx_seq_one_letter_code
_entity_poly.pdbx_strand_id
1 'polypeptide(L)'
;MPPPLALVALVLIACDEGKSGETAPSDSGDTTAVPALDARSSLVRASLDLLGRRPPPEALKTADEAAFEALIVGAESDPALGRRAAWMWNDALHQAAWRDDLARLSVLEPGIMRSLAWEPLAGIEAIVNEDRPMTELFSAASWPADPVVAELWGLPYTGENGGWGWTSYADGRPLAGLLSTNGLWMRHQADQTNFHRRRANMLTRVFLCADFFDRDVDLASDSTLGGTDVEEAVRSEASCVTCHAALDPIAGFLGGFSERSEPATLQQAGQYSPWLADWAAARSPPAWFGNPGADVGDLGRFMAADPRFPRCVAQRAYEGLTGGSFAEAPEREALVEAFVESGYRWDKLVGAVARTSGWRTPELRRLSVDQRVISTTAALGLAAGASGAWEGLDELLLEGDLRVLGGDSDDVDVLGRATTAAPAHLLAAEWLARVAVPEALDEDRLRAADKRLLLPANEATIDEGEIRAQLATLWARLLSAPVAADSAEIDRLYALWLAADPADPWGEVIEALLQHPMMGLH
;
A
#
# COMPACT_ATOMS: atom_id res chain seq x y z
N MET A 1 -34.63 -11.79 4.38
CA MET A 1 -34.87 -10.82 5.47
C MET A 1 -35.00 -9.45 4.83
N PRO A 2 -35.98 -8.61 5.19
CA PRO A 2 -36.02 -7.24 4.69
C PRO A 2 -34.79 -6.49 5.21
N PRO A 3 -34.20 -5.54 4.45
CA PRO A 3 -33.11 -4.73 4.98
C PRO A 3 -33.63 -3.89 6.16
N PRO A 4 -32.84 -3.68 7.23
CA PRO A 4 -33.27 -2.86 8.36
C PRO A 4 -33.40 -1.41 7.91
N LEU A 5 -34.59 -0.83 8.13
CA LEU A 5 -34.93 0.58 7.88
C LEU A 5 -34.00 1.58 8.59
N ALA A 6 -33.20 1.14 9.57
CA ALA A 6 -32.25 1.95 10.31
C ALA A 6 -31.06 2.46 9.45
N LEU A 7 -30.64 1.71 8.42
CA LEU A 7 -29.47 2.09 7.60
C LEU A 7 -29.74 3.33 6.72
N VAL A 8 -31.00 3.56 6.34
CA VAL A 8 -31.41 4.69 5.48
C VAL A 8 -31.29 6.02 6.23
N ALA A 9 -31.40 6.02 7.57
CA ALA A 9 -31.32 7.24 8.37
C ALA A 9 -29.90 7.82 8.47
N LEU A 10 -28.86 7.00 8.39
CA LEU A 10 -27.46 7.45 8.45
C LEU A 10 -26.94 7.99 7.11
N VAL A 11 -27.37 7.40 5.99
CA VAL A 11 -27.00 7.89 4.64
C VAL A 11 -27.59 9.27 4.35
N LEU A 12 -28.76 9.60 4.90
CA LEU A 12 -29.39 10.91 4.72
C LEU A 12 -28.65 12.05 5.46
N ILE A 13 -27.80 11.75 6.44
CA ILE A 13 -27.05 12.75 7.22
C ILE A 13 -25.83 13.27 6.45
N ALA A 14 -25.25 12.47 5.55
CA ALA A 14 -24.08 12.90 4.76
C ALA A 14 -24.43 13.82 3.58
N CYS A 15 -25.72 13.98 3.26
CA CYS A 15 -26.19 14.74 2.10
C CYS A 15 -26.93 16.03 2.45
N ASP A 16 -27.14 16.34 3.74
CA ASP A 16 -27.87 17.54 4.16
C ASP A 16 -26.92 18.54 4.82
N GLU A 17 -26.14 19.25 3.98
CA GLU A 17 -25.90 20.69 4.07
C GLU A 17 -25.02 21.16 2.89
N GLY A 18 -25.67 21.65 1.82
CA GLY A 18 -24.97 22.27 0.69
C GLY A 18 -25.79 22.29 -0.58
N LYS A 19 -26.80 23.15 -0.67
CA LYS A 19 -27.43 23.49 -1.96
C LYS A 19 -26.40 24.19 -2.85
N SER A 20 -25.65 23.44 -3.67
CA SER A 20 -24.92 24.00 -4.80
C SER A 20 -25.91 24.36 -5.89
N GLY A 21 -26.40 25.61 -5.84
CA GLY A 21 -27.04 26.22 -6.99
C GLY A 21 -26.04 26.28 -8.14
N GLU A 22 -26.35 25.54 -9.20
CA GLU A 22 -25.61 25.51 -10.45
C GLU A 22 -25.66 26.91 -11.10
N THR A 23 -24.64 27.71 -10.83
CA THR A 23 -24.31 28.91 -11.60
C THR A 23 -22.84 28.82 -11.96
N ALA A 24 -22.56 28.76 -13.27
CA ALA A 24 -21.20 28.74 -13.79
C ALA A 24 -20.42 29.96 -13.25
N PRO A 25 -19.19 29.79 -12.74
CA PRO A 25 -18.40 30.91 -12.26
C PRO A 25 -17.95 31.74 -13.47
N SER A 26 -18.32 33.02 -13.47
CA SER A 26 -17.65 34.01 -14.28
C SER A 26 -16.21 34.13 -13.79
N ASP A 27 -15.29 33.97 -14.74
CA ASP A 27 -13.85 34.14 -14.59
C ASP A 27 -13.54 35.55 -14.03
N SER A 28 -13.40 35.62 -12.71
CA SER A 28 -12.88 36.79 -12.00
C SER A 28 -11.74 36.29 -11.14
N GLY A 29 -10.52 36.64 -11.57
CA GLY A 29 -9.26 36.17 -11.01
C GLY A 29 -8.98 36.74 -9.62
N ASP A 30 -9.73 36.28 -8.63
CA ASP A 30 -9.39 36.43 -7.22
C ASP A 30 -9.08 35.03 -6.68
N THR A 31 -7.79 34.70 -6.64
CA THR A 31 -7.29 33.43 -6.09
C THR A 31 -7.35 33.53 -4.57
N THR A 32 -8.53 33.29 -4.01
CA THR A 32 -8.65 33.04 -2.57
C THR A 32 -7.83 31.80 -2.25
N ALA A 33 -6.73 31.98 -1.53
CA ALA A 33 -5.87 30.88 -1.11
C ALA A 33 -6.73 29.86 -0.35
N VAL A 34 -6.78 28.62 -0.86
CA VAL A 34 -7.47 27.52 -0.19
C VAL A 34 -6.86 27.37 1.21
N PRO A 35 -7.67 27.45 2.29
CA PRO A 35 -7.13 27.37 3.64
C PRO A 35 -6.50 26.00 3.86
N ALA A 36 -5.31 25.98 4.47
CA ALA A 36 -4.65 24.75 4.88
C ALA A 36 -5.48 23.98 5.91
N LEU A 37 -5.26 22.67 6.01
CA LEU A 37 -5.82 21.83 7.07
C LEU A 37 -5.56 22.42 8.46
N ASP A 38 -6.56 22.34 9.32
CA ASP A 38 -6.36 22.63 10.74
C ASP A 38 -5.44 21.58 11.39
N ALA A 39 -4.93 21.91 12.58
CA ALA A 39 -3.94 21.08 13.26
C ALA A 39 -4.47 19.68 13.66
N ARG A 40 -5.76 19.55 14.00
CA ARG A 40 -6.36 18.26 14.33
C ARG A 40 -6.50 17.41 13.09
N SER A 41 -7.01 17.98 12.01
CA SER A 41 -7.13 17.29 10.73
C SER A 41 -5.77 16.87 10.19
N SER A 42 -4.75 17.72 10.37
CA SER A 42 -3.34 17.39 10.05
C SER A 42 -2.82 16.22 10.89
N LEU A 43 -3.06 16.21 12.21
CA LEU A 43 -2.66 15.10 13.09
C LEU A 43 -3.32 13.78 12.68
N VAL A 44 -4.63 13.80 12.38
CA VAL A 44 -5.39 12.62 11.95
C VAL A 44 -4.87 12.08 10.62
N ARG A 45 -4.71 12.95 9.63
CA ARG A 45 -4.17 12.60 8.32
C ARG A 45 -2.77 12.01 8.43
N ALA A 46 -1.87 12.65 9.17
CA ALA A 46 -0.51 12.16 9.35
C ALA A 46 -0.47 10.78 10.03
N SER A 47 -1.32 10.56 11.03
CA SER A 47 -1.42 9.25 11.70
C SER A 47 -1.91 8.16 10.73
N LEU A 48 -2.90 8.46 9.89
CA LEU A 48 -3.43 7.49 8.92
C LEU A 48 -2.46 7.23 7.76
N ASP A 49 -1.79 8.26 7.27
CA ASP A 49 -0.83 8.17 6.18
C ASP A 49 0.44 7.40 6.59
N LEU A 50 1.03 7.80 7.72
CA LEU A 50 2.32 7.28 8.18
C LEU A 50 2.19 6.01 9.01
N LEU A 51 1.12 5.84 9.78
CA LEU A 51 0.96 4.72 10.71
C LEU A 51 -0.23 3.81 10.38
N GLY A 52 -1.06 4.16 9.38
CA GLY A 52 -2.23 3.37 8.99
C GLY A 52 -3.37 3.35 10.01
N ARG A 53 -3.25 4.13 11.10
CA ARG A 53 -4.18 4.10 12.23
C ARG A 53 -4.57 5.49 12.69
N ARG A 54 -5.74 5.60 13.30
CA ARG A 54 -6.23 6.87 13.87
C ARG A 54 -5.49 7.22 15.16
N PRO A 55 -5.31 8.52 15.48
CA PRO A 55 -4.77 8.92 16.77
C PRO A 55 -5.68 8.46 17.92
N PRO A 56 -5.13 8.11 19.09
CA PRO A 56 -5.95 7.82 20.26
C PRO A 56 -6.74 9.08 20.68
N PRO A 57 -7.93 8.93 21.28
CA PRO A 57 -8.78 10.06 21.67
C PRO A 57 -8.07 11.13 22.53
N GLU A 58 -7.14 10.72 23.39
CA GLU A 58 -6.38 11.65 24.23
C GLU A 58 -5.46 12.58 23.41
N ALA A 59 -4.88 12.09 22.31
CA ALA A 59 -4.06 12.92 21.44
C ALA A 59 -4.89 14.02 20.76
N LEU A 60 -6.16 13.73 20.45
CA LEU A 60 -7.06 14.68 19.79
C LEU A 60 -7.44 15.88 20.66
N LYS A 61 -7.39 15.74 22.00
CA LYS A 61 -7.70 16.82 22.95
C LYS A 61 -6.65 17.92 22.96
N THR A 62 -5.41 17.57 22.59
CA THR A 62 -4.25 18.48 22.58
C THR A 62 -3.72 18.70 21.16
N ALA A 63 -4.53 18.39 20.15
CA ALA A 63 -4.12 18.47 18.76
C ALA A 63 -3.80 19.92 18.36
N ASP A 64 -2.50 20.17 18.18
CA ASP A 64 -1.92 21.40 17.69
C ASP A 64 -0.76 21.08 16.74
N GLU A 65 -0.10 22.11 16.22
CA GLU A 65 1.03 21.95 15.30
C GLU A 65 2.20 21.20 15.95
N ALA A 66 2.40 21.35 17.26
CA ALA A 66 3.47 20.66 17.99
C ALA A 66 3.17 19.16 18.12
N ALA A 67 1.90 18.79 18.34
CA ALA A 67 1.46 17.39 18.35
C ALA A 67 1.61 16.75 16.96
N PHE A 68 1.30 17.48 15.89
CA PHE A 68 1.55 17.03 14.52
C PHE A 68 3.05 16.76 14.29
N GLU A 69 3.91 17.73 14.61
CA GLU A 69 5.36 17.59 14.44
C GLU A 69 5.94 16.44 15.29
N ALA A 70 5.46 16.29 16.52
CA ALA A 70 5.85 15.17 17.39
C ALA A 70 5.41 13.81 16.82
N LEU A 71 4.26 13.74 16.14
CA LEU A 71 3.83 12.52 15.47
C LEU A 71 4.76 12.17 14.29
N ILE A 72 5.13 13.15 13.46
CA ILE A 72 6.05 12.93 12.34
C ILE A 72 7.39 12.36 12.85
N VAL A 73 7.96 12.96 13.89
CA VAL A 73 9.23 12.50 14.49
C VAL A 73 9.05 11.14 15.20
N GLY A 74 7.93 10.91 15.87
CA GLY A 74 7.66 9.64 16.55
C GLY A 74 7.49 8.48 15.58
N ALA A 75 6.92 8.73 14.40
CA ALA A 75 6.68 7.73 13.36
C ALA A 75 7.97 7.06 12.87
N GLU A 76 9.11 7.75 12.94
CA GLU A 76 10.44 7.21 12.57
C GLU A 76 10.81 5.94 13.36
N SER A 77 10.28 5.79 14.57
CA SER A 77 10.52 4.64 15.45
C SER A 77 9.35 3.66 15.54
N ASP A 78 8.24 3.95 14.85
CA ASP A 78 7.04 3.12 14.89
C ASP A 78 7.11 2.08 13.75
N PRO A 79 7.08 0.77 14.03
CA PRO A 79 7.15 -0.26 13.00
C PRO A 79 5.99 -0.21 11.99
N ALA A 80 4.88 0.48 12.32
CA ALA A 80 3.79 0.72 11.39
C ALA A 80 4.24 1.56 10.18
N LEU A 81 5.29 2.38 10.30
CA LEU A 81 5.83 3.17 9.20
C LEU A 81 6.38 2.28 8.09
N GLY A 82 7.15 1.24 8.44
CA GLY A 82 7.66 0.28 7.45
C GLY A 82 6.53 -0.50 6.76
N ARG A 83 5.50 -0.89 7.51
CA ARG A 83 4.32 -1.54 6.95
C ARG A 83 3.56 -0.62 5.98
N ARG A 84 3.43 0.67 6.31
CA ARG A 84 2.84 1.66 5.41
C ARG A 84 3.67 1.89 4.16
N ALA A 85 5.00 1.93 4.29
CA ALA A 85 5.90 2.00 3.15
C ALA A 85 5.71 0.80 2.22
N ALA A 86 5.66 -0.42 2.77
CA ALA A 86 5.42 -1.64 2.01
C ALA A 86 4.11 -1.58 1.19
N TRP A 87 3.01 -1.12 1.80
CA TRP A 87 1.74 -0.94 1.08
C TRP A 87 1.78 0.15 0.01
N MET A 88 2.48 1.27 0.25
CA MET A 88 2.67 2.30 -0.78
C MET A 88 3.50 1.77 -1.96
N TRP A 89 4.52 0.97 -1.70
CA TRP A 89 5.30 0.32 -2.74
C TRP A 89 4.53 -0.78 -3.47
N ASN A 90 3.56 -1.41 -2.82
CA ASN A 90 2.67 -2.37 -3.46
C ASN A 90 1.90 -1.77 -4.63
N ASP A 91 1.54 -0.48 -4.57
CA ASP A 91 0.84 0.20 -5.68
C ASP A 91 1.66 0.24 -6.98
N ALA A 92 2.97 0.08 -6.89
CA ALA A 92 3.86 0.02 -8.05
C ALA A 92 4.34 -1.40 -8.35
N LEU A 93 4.59 -2.19 -7.29
CA LEU A 93 5.14 -3.54 -7.39
C LEU A 93 4.08 -4.61 -7.65
N HIS A 94 2.82 -4.37 -7.25
CA HIS A 94 1.69 -5.27 -7.39
C HIS A 94 1.96 -6.68 -6.87
N GLN A 95 2.36 -6.79 -5.60
CA GLN A 95 2.79 -8.04 -5.00
C GLN A 95 1.73 -8.64 -4.08
N ALA A 96 1.16 -7.84 -3.18
CA ALA A 96 0.44 -8.32 -2.00
C ALA A 96 -0.81 -9.16 -2.29
N ALA A 97 -1.61 -8.78 -3.29
CA ALA A 97 -2.86 -9.47 -3.63
C ALA A 97 -2.74 -10.35 -4.89
N TRP A 98 -1.53 -10.49 -5.42
CA TRP A 98 -1.33 -11.19 -6.68
C TRP A 98 -1.56 -12.69 -6.54
N ARG A 99 -2.55 -13.18 -7.29
CA ARG A 99 -2.75 -14.60 -7.58
C ARG A 99 -2.95 -14.76 -9.08
N ASP A 100 -1.87 -15.08 -9.78
CA ASP A 100 -1.98 -15.49 -11.19
C ASP A 100 -2.29 -16.99 -11.26
N ASP A 101 -3.09 -17.37 -12.26
CA ASP A 101 -3.45 -18.75 -12.64
C ASP A 101 -2.27 -19.49 -13.27
N LEU A 102 -1.09 -19.32 -12.67
CA LEU A 102 0.08 -20.07 -13.03
C LEU A 102 -0.12 -21.48 -12.54
N ALA A 103 -0.17 -22.43 -13.48
CA ALA A 103 -0.26 -23.86 -13.17
C ALA A 103 0.78 -24.36 -12.16
N ARG A 104 1.89 -23.61 -11.97
CA ARG A 104 2.96 -23.91 -11.00
C ARG A 104 2.68 -23.35 -9.59
N LEU A 105 1.86 -22.32 -9.49
CA LEU A 105 1.47 -21.66 -8.23
C LEU A 105 0.06 -22.05 -7.79
N SER A 106 -0.79 -22.50 -8.71
CA SER A 106 -2.14 -22.99 -8.42
C SER A 106 -2.18 -24.23 -7.52
N VAL A 107 -1.02 -24.83 -7.24
CA VAL A 107 -0.86 -25.95 -6.30
C VAL A 107 -0.51 -25.50 -4.89
N LEU A 108 -0.23 -24.22 -4.68
CA LEU A 108 0.18 -23.68 -3.39
C LEU A 108 -1.03 -23.31 -2.55
N GLU A 109 -0.96 -23.65 -1.27
CA GLU A 109 -1.94 -23.21 -0.28
C GLU A 109 -1.94 -21.66 -0.19
N PRO A 110 -3.10 -21.02 0.05
CA PRO A 110 -3.21 -19.56 0.10
C PRO A 110 -2.20 -18.90 1.06
N GLY A 111 -1.93 -19.52 2.21
CA GLY A 111 -0.94 -19.01 3.16
C GLY A 111 0.48 -18.96 2.62
N ILE A 112 0.87 -19.94 1.80
CA ILE A 112 2.19 -19.97 1.14
C ILE A 112 2.27 -18.89 0.07
N MET A 113 1.21 -18.76 -0.74
CA MET A 113 1.14 -17.71 -1.75
C MET A 113 1.24 -16.31 -1.15
N ARG A 114 0.54 -16.05 -0.03
CA ARG A 114 0.61 -14.77 0.68
C ARG A 114 2.02 -14.46 1.17
N SER A 115 2.69 -15.43 1.79
CA SER A 115 4.05 -15.25 2.29
C SER A 115 5.04 -14.98 1.15
N LEU A 116 4.99 -15.78 0.09
CA LEU A 116 5.82 -15.60 -1.10
C LEU A 116 5.59 -14.23 -1.78
N ALA A 117 4.33 -13.85 -1.94
CA ALA A 117 3.93 -12.56 -2.49
C ALA A 117 4.41 -11.39 -1.62
N TRP A 118 4.43 -11.56 -0.30
CA TRP A 118 4.86 -10.51 0.61
C TRP A 118 6.39 -10.41 0.76
N GLU A 119 7.19 -11.41 0.36
CA GLU A 119 8.67 -11.39 0.45
C GLU A 119 9.30 -10.08 -0.07
N PRO A 120 8.95 -9.58 -1.28
CA PRO A 120 9.48 -8.31 -1.78
C PRO A 120 9.10 -7.10 -0.92
N LEU A 121 7.93 -7.12 -0.28
CA LEU A 121 7.42 -6.03 0.54
C LEU A 121 7.99 -6.07 1.97
N ALA A 122 8.27 -7.26 2.50
CA ALA A 122 8.92 -7.43 3.80
C ALA A 122 10.31 -6.80 3.84
N GLY A 123 11.08 -6.85 2.74
CA GLY A 123 12.37 -6.17 2.68
C GLY A 123 12.26 -4.64 2.67
N ILE A 124 11.21 -4.09 2.07
CA ILE A 124 10.91 -2.65 2.13
C ILE A 124 10.59 -2.25 3.57
N GLU A 125 9.71 -3.01 4.23
CA GLU A 125 9.36 -2.79 5.63
C GLU A 125 10.59 -2.87 6.54
N ALA A 126 11.46 -3.86 6.35
CA ALA A 126 12.68 -4.00 7.14
C ALA A 126 13.69 -2.86 6.86
N ILE A 127 13.87 -2.42 5.61
CA ILE A 127 14.71 -1.26 5.28
C ILE A 127 14.23 -0.02 6.03
N VAL A 128 12.93 0.24 6.04
CA VAL A 128 12.36 1.42 6.71
C VAL A 128 12.45 1.30 8.23
N ASN A 129 12.06 0.16 8.79
CA ASN A 129 12.04 -0.05 10.25
C ASN A 129 13.44 -0.11 10.87
N GLU A 130 14.46 -0.48 10.09
CA GLU A 130 15.87 -0.48 10.51
C GLU A 130 16.63 0.80 10.15
N ASP A 131 15.93 1.83 9.66
CA ASP A 131 16.50 3.12 9.24
C ASP A 131 17.68 2.93 8.25
N ARG A 132 17.46 2.08 7.24
CA ARG A 132 18.42 1.79 6.18
C ARG A 132 18.15 2.68 4.95
N PRO A 133 19.19 3.02 4.16
CA PRO A 133 18.99 3.80 2.95
C PRO A 133 18.17 3.00 1.92
N MET A 134 17.19 3.64 1.29
CA MET A 134 16.35 3.03 0.26
C MET A 134 17.13 2.53 -0.97
N THR A 135 18.38 2.96 -1.17
CA THR A 135 19.26 2.36 -2.20
C THR A 135 19.55 0.87 -1.95
N GLU A 136 19.37 0.40 -0.71
CA GLU A 136 19.53 -1.00 -0.35
C GLU A 136 18.44 -1.92 -0.88
N LEU A 137 17.38 -1.36 -1.47
CA LEU A 137 16.53 -2.11 -2.39
C LEU A 137 17.34 -2.82 -3.47
N PHE A 138 18.49 -2.28 -3.87
CA PHE A 138 19.32 -2.85 -4.94
C PHE A 138 20.71 -3.29 -4.49
N SER A 139 21.20 -2.78 -3.37
CA SER A 139 22.57 -3.05 -2.90
C SER A 139 22.65 -4.00 -1.70
N ALA A 140 21.52 -4.41 -1.11
CA ALA A 140 21.54 -5.32 0.02
C ALA A 140 22.12 -6.69 -0.35
N ALA A 141 22.98 -7.23 0.51
CA ALA A 141 23.56 -8.57 0.36
C ALA A 141 22.63 -9.69 0.88
N SER A 142 21.51 -9.32 1.48
CA SER A 142 20.54 -10.24 2.08
C SER A 142 19.14 -9.70 1.86
N TRP A 143 18.13 -10.55 1.99
CA TRP A 143 16.71 -10.20 1.94
C TRP A 143 15.94 -10.95 3.02
N PRO A 144 14.87 -10.38 3.61
CA PRO A 144 14.14 -11.07 4.66
C PRO A 144 13.37 -12.28 4.13
N ALA A 145 13.34 -13.34 4.92
CA ALA A 145 12.46 -14.49 4.75
C ALA A 145 11.76 -14.81 6.07
N ASP A 146 10.49 -15.19 6.00
CA ASP A 146 9.77 -15.85 7.09
C ASP A 146 10.04 -17.37 7.04
N PRO A 147 9.48 -18.18 7.97
CA PRO A 147 9.67 -19.63 7.93
C PRO A 147 9.18 -20.29 6.64
N VAL A 148 8.12 -19.75 6.02
CA VAL A 148 7.49 -20.33 4.82
C VAL A 148 8.37 -20.12 3.60
N VAL A 149 8.84 -18.89 3.36
CA VAL A 149 9.78 -18.56 2.27
C VAL A 149 11.11 -19.29 2.49
N ALA A 150 11.59 -19.35 3.73
CA ALA A 150 12.84 -20.04 4.04
C ALA A 150 12.75 -21.53 3.77
N GLU A 151 11.65 -22.19 4.15
CA GLU A 151 11.42 -23.61 3.84
C GLU A 151 11.28 -23.83 2.33
N LEU A 152 10.45 -23.03 1.66
CA LEU A 152 10.16 -23.17 0.24
C LEU A 152 11.42 -23.08 -0.63
N TRP A 153 12.33 -22.16 -0.29
CA TRP A 153 13.57 -21.92 -1.03
C TRP A 153 14.81 -22.57 -0.42
N GLY A 154 14.67 -23.29 0.70
CA GLY A 154 15.79 -23.92 1.40
C GLY A 154 16.80 -22.91 1.95
N LEU A 155 16.33 -21.75 2.42
CA LEU A 155 17.16 -20.70 2.98
C LEU A 155 17.39 -20.91 4.48
N PRO A 156 18.52 -20.46 5.04
CA PRO A 156 18.67 -20.34 6.48
C PRO A 156 17.60 -19.40 7.05
N TYR A 157 16.81 -19.85 8.02
CA TYR A 157 15.87 -18.98 8.73
C TYR A 157 16.56 -18.30 9.92
N THR A 158 16.48 -16.97 9.96
CA THR A 158 17.12 -16.12 10.98
C THR A 158 16.13 -15.26 11.78
N GLY A 159 14.83 -15.35 11.46
CA GLY A 159 13.80 -14.58 12.13
C GLY A 159 13.46 -15.09 13.53
N GLU A 160 12.82 -14.24 14.32
CA GLU A 160 12.34 -14.58 15.67
C GLU A 160 10.82 -14.76 15.67
N ASN A 161 10.30 -15.69 16.49
CA ASN A 161 8.87 -15.90 16.72
C ASN A 161 8.02 -16.10 15.45
N GLY A 162 8.61 -16.67 14.39
CA GLY A 162 7.93 -16.86 13.11
C GLY A 162 7.87 -15.61 12.23
N GLY A 163 8.51 -14.51 12.64
CA GLY A 163 8.62 -13.28 11.86
C GLY A 163 9.68 -13.35 10.76
N TRP A 164 9.83 -12.25 10.04
CA TRP A 164 10.81 -12.06 8.97
C TRP A 164 12.23 -11.89 9.54
N GLY A 165 13.23 -12.51 8.91
CA GLY A 165 14.64 -12.32 9.25
C GLY A 165 15.53 -12.28 8.02
N TRP A 166 16.56 -11.42 8.04
CA TRP A 166 17.50 -11.27 6.93
C TRP A 166 18.25 -12.58 6.64
N THR A 167 18.12 -13.06 5.41
CA THR A 167 18.80 -14.26 4.92
C THR A 167 19.38 -14.03 3.53
N SER A 168 20.10 -15.02 2.99
CA SER A 168 20.72 -14.93 1.67
C SER A 168 20.55 -16.23 0.91
N TYR A 169 20.23 -16.09 -0.39
CA TYR A 169 20.24 -17.20 -1.33
C TYR A 169 21.64 -17.83 -1.43
N ALA A 170 21.70 -19.17 -1.47
CA ALA A 170 22.94 -19.94 -1.52
C ALA A 170 23.16 -20.64 -2.88
N ASP A 171 22.38 -20.28 -3.90
CA ASP A 171 22.40 -20.92 -5.23
C ASP A 171 23.37 -20.25 -6.22
N GLY A 172 24.24 -19.37 -5.73
CA GLY A 172 25.25 -18.70 -6.54
C GLY A 172 24.76 -17.47 -7.30
N ARG A 173 23.50 -17.04 -7.10
CA ARG A 173 23.03 -15.77 -7.65
C ARG A 173 23.81 -14.59 -7.07
N PRO A 174 24.15 -13.56 -7.87
CA PRO A 174 24.66 -12.31 -7.34
C PRO A 174 23.62 -11.65 -6.42
N LEU A 175 24.11 -11.03 -5.35
CA LEU A 175 23.28 -10.39 -4.33
C LEU A 175 23.03 -8.93 -4.73
N ALA A 176 21.76 -8.58 -4.89
CA ALA A 176 21.28 -7.30 -5.41
C ALA A 176 19.95 -6.88 -4.77
N GLY A 177 19.82 -7.08 -3.46
CA GLY A 177 18.62 -6.79 -2.68
C GLY A 177 17.35 -7.42 -3.28
N LEU A 178 16.36 -6.57 -3.53
CA LEU A 178 15.06 -6.89 -4.11
C LEU A 178 15.18 -7.64 -5.45
N LEU A 179 16.19 -7.31 -6.26
CA LEU A 179 16.39 -7.91 -7.58
C LEU A 179 16.81 -9.38 -7.51
N SER A 180 17.28 -9.84 -6.34
CA SER A 180 17.68 -11.24 -6.12
C SER A 180 16.53 -12.10 -5.56
N THR A 181 15.35 -11.52 -5.31
CA THR A 181 14.21 -12.22 -4.68
C THR A 181 13.43 -13.09 -5.65
N ASN A 182 12.85 -14.18 -5.14
CA ASN A 182 12.01 -15.05 -5.95
C ASN A 182 10.60 -14.46 -6.12
N GLY A 183 10.00 -13.94 -5.05
CA GLY A 183 8.65 -13.35 -5.08
C GLY A 183 8.49 -12.30 -6.17
N LEU A 184 9.48 -11.40 -6.33
CA LEU A 184 9.45 -10.36 -7.36
C LEU A 184 9.31 -10.94 -8.77
N TRP A 185 10.08 -11.97 -9.09
CA TRP A 185 10.15 -12.55 -10.43
C TRP A 185 9.07 -13.59 -10.72
N MET A 186 8.44 -14.13 -9.68
CA MET A 186 7.22 -14.91 -9.81
C MET A 186 6.05 -14.02 -10.23
N ARG A 187 5.90 -12.84 -9.61
CA ARG A 187 4.92 -11.83 -10.02
C ARG A 187 5.19 -11.25 -11.40
N HIS A 188 6.42 -10.80 -11.63
CA HIS A 188 6.82 -10.13 -12.86
C HIS A 188 7.49 -11.12 -13.80
N GLN A 189 6.68 -11.90 -14.50
CA GLN A 189 7.18 -12.98 -15.33
C GLN A 189 7.87 -12.50 -16.61
N ALA A 190 8.77 -13.35 -17.08
CA ALA A 190 9.36 -13.31 -18.41
C ALA A 190 8.99 -14.58 -19.19
N ASP A 191 9.14 -14.54 -20.51
CA ASP A 191 8.94 -15.68 -21.41
C ASP A 191 9.87 -15.58 -22.62
N GLN A 192 9.91 -16.65 -23.42
CA GLN A 192 10.75 -16.77 -24.63
C GLN A 192 10.45 -15.73 -25.71
N THR A 193 9.32 -15.03 -25.65
CA THR A 193 8.98 -14.01 -26.64
C THR A 193 9.45 -12.64 -26.16
N ASN A 194 9.30 -12.36 -24.86
CA ASN A 194 9.66 -11.07 -24.28
C ASN A 194 11.13 -10.98 -23.85
N PHE A 195 11.84 -12.11 -23.66
CA PHE A 195 13.25 -12.17 -23.26
C PHE A 195 13.57 -11.23 -22.08
N HIS A 196 12.75 -11.24 -21.02
CA HIS A 196 12.84 -10.36 -19.85
C HIS A 196 12.61 -8.86 -20.08
N ARG A 197 12.26 -8.40 -21.30
CA ARG A 197 11.96 -6.97 -21.54
C ARG A 197 10.80 -6.44 -20.69
N ARG A 198 9.82 -7.30 -20.36
CA ARG A 198 8.74 -6.93 -19.42
C ARG A 198 9.27 -6.66 -18.01
N ARG A 199 10.22 -7.48 -17.53
CA ARG A 199 10.91 -7.25 -16.26
C ARG A 199 11.77 -5.97 -16.32
N ALA A 200 12.49 -5.76 -17.41
CA ALA A 200 13.27 -4.53 -17.62
C ALA A 200 12.38 -3.27 -17.57
N ASN A 201 11.24 -3.27 -18.28
CA ASN A 201 10.30 -2.15 -18.24
C ASN A 201 9.66 -1.98 -16.85
N MET A 202 9.37 -3.08 -16.13
CA MET A 202 8.92 -2.99 -14.75
C MET A 202 9.94 -2.24 -13.89
N LEU A 203 11.23 -2.56 -13.98
CA LEU A 203 12.26 -1.87 -13.20
C LEU A 203 12.34 -0.38 -13.54
N THR A 204 12.30 0.00 -14.82
CA THR A 204 12.36 1.42 -15.21
C THR A 204 11.11 2.17 -14.81
N ARG A 205 9.93 1.56 -14.93
CA ARG A 205 8.65 2.15 -14.50
C ARG A 205 8.60 2.34 -12.99
N VAL A 206 8.97 1.30 -12.23
CA VAL A 206 8.85 1.26 -10.77
C VAL A 206 9.93 2.08 -10.08
N PHE A 207 11.16 2.16 -10.62
CA PHE A 207 12.26 2.79 -9.90
C PHE A 207 12.82 4.05 -10.57
N LEU A 208 12.49 4.30 -11.85
CA LEU A 208 12.89 5.53 -12.56
C LEU A 208 11.70 6.35 -13.06
N CYS A 209 10.47 5.88 -12.84
CA CYS A 209 9.24 6.57 -13.26
C CYS A 209 9.23 6.77 -14.78
N ALA A 210 9.79 5.80 -15.49
CA ALA A 210 9.91 5.79 -16.94
C ALA A 210 9.29 4.49 -17.48
N ASP A 211 8.02 4.59 -17.88
CA ASP A 211 7.33 3.50 -18.57
C ASP A 211 7.60 3.60 -20.08
N PHE A 212 8.13 2.53 -20.67
CA PHE A 212 8.33 2.44 -22.11
C PHE A 212 7.08 1.99 -22.85
N PHE A 213 6.09 1.41 -22.15
CA PHE A 213 4.83 0.96 -22.76
C PHE A 213 3.76 2.05 -22.82
N ASP A 214 3.94 3.14 -22.07
CA ASP A 214 3.08 4.33 -22.12
C ASP A 214 3.58 5.39 -23.13
N ARG A 215 4.68 5.09 -23.84
CA ARG A 215 5.23 6.01 -24.84
C ARG A 215 4.41 5.96 -26.11
N ASP A 216 4.03 7.14 -26.60
CA ASP A 216 3.47 7.29 -27.93
C ASP A 216 4.58 7.06 -28.96
N VAL A 217 4.57 5.89 -29.61
CA VAL A 217 5.47 5.53 -30.69
C VAL A 217 4.64 5.47 -31.96
N ASP A 218 4.96 6.33 -32.93
CA ASP A 218 4.41 6.22 -34.27
C ASP A 218 5.00 4.99 -34.95
N LEU A 219 4.36 3.85 -34.72
CA LEU A 219 4.55 2.64 -35.51
C LEU A 219 3.92 2.94 -36.87
N ALA A 220 4.67 3.61 -37.74
CA ALA A 220 4.22 3.94 -39.08
C ALA A 220 3.52 2.71 -39.68
N SER A 221 2.26 2.88 -40.10
CA SER A 221 1.39 1.81 -40.61
C SER A 221 1.94 1.09 -41.84
N ASP A 222 3.01 1.64 -42.42
CA ASP A 222 3.79 1.08 -43.53
C ASP A 222 4.96 0.20 -43.07
N SER A 223 5.07 -0.13 -41.77
CA SER A 223 6.05 -1.10 -41.30
C SER A 223 5.87 -2.39 -42.09
N THR A 224 6.86 -2.74 -42.90
CA THR A 224 6.85 -3.90 -43.79
C THR A 224 7.10 -5.19 -43.00
N LEU A 225 6.55 -5.30 -41.79
CA LEU A 225 6.59 -6.51 -40.96
C LEU A 225 5.93 -7.72 -41.66
N GLY A 226 5.14 -7.49 -42.71
CA GLY A 226 4.62 -8.52 -43.61
C GLY A 226 5.66 -9.27 -44.44
N GLY A 227 6.96 -9.16 -44.12
CA GLY A 227 8.06 -9.85 -44.80
C GLY A 227 9.45 -9.66 -44.16
N THR A 228 9.64 -8.68 -43.27
CA THR A 228 10.90 -8.45 -42.54
C THR A 228 11.00 -9.39 -41.33
N ASP A 229 12.19 -9.94 -41.08
CA ASP A 229 12.48 -10.66 -39.83
C ASP A 229 12.29 -9.70 -38.65
N VAL A 230 11.41 -10.05 -37.71
CA VAL A 230 11.12 -9.23 -36.52
C VAL A 230 12.41 -8.95 -35.74
N GLU A 231 13.35 -9.90 -35.73
CA GLU A 231 14.65 -9.73 -35.08
C GLU A 231 15.53 -8.69 -35.78
N GLU A 232 15.45 -8.56 -37.11
CA GLU A 232 16.14 -7.50 -37.84
C GLU A 232 15.46 -6.15 -37.58
N ALA A 233 14.12 -6.12 -37.61
CA ALA A 233 13.36 -4.89 -37.41
C ALA A 233 13.66 -4.23 -36.06
N VAL A 234 13.77 -5.01 -34.97
CA VAL A 234 14.10 -4.46 -33.64
C VAL A 234 15.52 -3.90 -33.54
N ARG A 235 16.42 -4.23 -34.48
CA ARG A 235 17.81 -3.74 -34.52
C ARG A 235 18.00 -2.55 -35.45
N SER A 236 17.22 -2.44 -36.52
CA SER A 236 17.46 -1.46 -37.59
C SER A 236 16.31 -0.49 -37.85
N GLU A 237 15.06 -0.83 -37.48
CA GLU A 237 13.92 0.08 -37.68
C GLU A 237 13.84 1.12 -36.57
N ALA A 238 13.78 2.39 -36.96
CA ALA A 238 13.86 3.53 -36.04
C ALA A 238 12.77 3.52 -34.96
N SER A 239 11.56 3.09 -35.32
CA SER A 239 10.43 2.96 -34.39
C SER A 239 10.66 1.89 -33.33
N CYS A 240 11.30 0.77 -33.68
CA CYS A 240 11.57 -0.33 -32.76
C CYS A 240 12.81 -0.06 -31.88
N VAL A 241 13.89 0.47 -32.46
CA VAL A 241 15.17 0.73 -31.76
C VAL A 241 14.99 1.68 -30.57
N THR A 242 14.02 2.61 -30.63
CA THR A 242 13.75 3.58 -29.56
C THR A 242 13.49 2.92 -28.20
N CYS A 243 12.83 1.76 -28.18
CA CYS A 243 12.58 1.00 -26.95
C CYS A 243 13.63 -0.11 -26.76
N HIS A 244 13.97 -0.84 -27.82
CA HIS A 244 14.87 -2.00 -27.74
C HIS A 244 16.30 -1.63 -27.32
N ALA A 245 16.82 -0.47 -27.75
CA ALA A 245 18.16 -0.02 -27.36
C ALA A 245 18.29 0.21 -25.84
N ALA A 246 17.18 0.44 -25.13
CA ALA A 246 17.17 0.56 -23.68
C ALA A 246 16.82 -0.77 -22.99
N LEU A 247 15.76 -1.45 -23.45
CA LEU A 247 15.22 -2.61 -22.73
C LEU A 247 16.02 -3.90 -22.95
N ASP A 248 16.57 -4.14 -24.15
CA ASP A 248 17.28 -5.39 -24.44
C ASP A 248 18.55 -5.54 -23.59
N PRO A 249 19.39 -4.50 -23.41
CA PRO A 249 20.57 -4.61 -22.55
C PRO A 249 20.22 -4.71 -21.06
N ILE A 250 19.13 -4.06 -20.60
CA ILE A 250 18.68 -4.20 -19.20
C ILE A 250 18.18 -5.63 -18.96
N ALA A 251 17.44 -6.18 -19.93
CA ALA A 251 16.93 -7.54 -19.87
C ALA A 251 18.05 -8.59 -19.82
N GLY A 252 19.21 -8.31 -20.44
CA GLY A 252 20.40 -9.16 -20.38
C GLY A 252 20.87 -9.49 -18.95
N PHE A 253 20.70 -8.57 -17.99
CA PHE A 253 21.04 -8.82 -16.58
C PHE A 253 20.16 -9.88 -15.90
N LEU A 254 18.97 -10.12 -16.43
CA LEU A 254 17.91 -10.88 -15.76
C LEU A 254 17.80 -12.34 -16.24
N GLY A 255 18.62 -12.72 -17.22
CA GLY A 255 18.54 -14.03 -17.87
C GLY A 255 18.84 -15.23 -16.98
N GLY A 256 19.46 -15.03 -15.81
CA GLY A 256 19.68 -16.13 -14.86
C GLY A 256 18.45 -16.54 -14.05
N PHE A 257 17.37 -15.77 -14.09
CA PHE A 257 16.11 -16.08 -13.40
C PHE A 257 15.15 -16.82 -14.33
N SER A 258 14.45 -17.83 -13.81
CA SER A 258 13.53 -18.62 -14.63
C SER A 258 12.45 -17.78 -15.31
N GLU A 259 11.98 -18.31 -16.44
CA GLU A 259 10.87 -17.78 -17.23
C GLU A 259 9.67 -18.73 -17.20
N ARG A 260 8.48 -18.19 -17.52
CA ARG A 260 7.21 -18.92 -17.54
C ARG A 260 7.22 -20.07 -18.55
N SER A 261 7.99 -19.97 -19.64
CA SER A 261 8.05 -20.96 -20.70
C SER A 261 8.88 -22.20 -20.38
N GLU A 262 9.78 -22.13 -19.40
CA GLU A 262 10.63 -23.27 -19.00
C GLU A 262 9.83 -24.32 -18.24
N PRO A 263 9.80 -25.61 -18.62
CA PRO A 263 9.07 -26.65 -17.89
C PRO A 263 9.76 -27.03 -16.57
N ALA A 264 9.76 -26.10 -15.61
CA ALA A 264 10.40 -26.22 -14.29
C ALA A 264 9.36 -26.50 -13.20
N THR A 265 9.74 -27.29 -12.19
CA THR A 265 9.00 -27.35 -10.92
C THR A 265 9.06 -25.99 -10.22
N LEU A 266 8.21 -25.78 -9.22
CA LEU A 266 8.26 -24.55 -8.42
C LEU A 266 9.65 -24.29 -7.82
N GLN A 267 10.27 -25.33 -7.25
CA GLN A 267 11.59 -25.23 -6.64
C GLN A 267 12.67 -24.89 -7.69
N GLN A 268 12.60 -25.48 -8.88
CA GLN A 268 13.51 -25.16 -9.98
C GLN A 268 13.29 -23.74 -10.50
N ALA A 269 12.04 -23.28 -10.58
CA ALA A 269 11.72 -21.92 -11.01
C ALA A 269 12.25 -20.86 -10.02
N GLY A 270 12.34 -21.20 -8.73
CA GLY A 270 12.97 -20.36 -7.71
C GLY A 270 14.50 -20.40 -7.68
N GLN A 271 15.16 -21.18 -8.53
CA GLN A 271 16.63 -21.26 -8.58
C GLN A 271 17.20 -20.35 -9.67
N TYR A 272 18.34 -19.73 -9.36
CA TYR A 272 19.12 -18.98 -10.32
C TYR A 272 20.04 -19.92 -11.12
N SER A 273 20.17 -19.66 -12.41
CA SER A 273 21.01 -20.44 -13.32
C SER A 273 22.11 -19.56 -13.92
N PRO A 274 23.38 -19.73 -13.49
CA PRO A 274 24.52 -19.05 -14.10
C PRO A 274 24.65 -19.35 -15.59
N TRP A 275 24.32 -20.58 -16.01
CA TRP A 275 24.35 -20.96 -17.41
C TRP A 275 23.31 -20.20 -18.26
N LEU A 276 22.09 -20.01 -17.74
CA LEU A 276 21.08 -19.19 -18.44
C LEU A 276 21.48 -17.72 -18.47
N ALA A 277 22.11 -17.21 -17.40
CA ALA A 277 22.65 -15.85 -17.37
C ALA A 277 23.70 -15.65 -18.48
N ASP A 278 24.68 -16.55 -18.59
CA ASP A 278 25.69 -16.52 -19.65
C ASP A 278 25.08 -16.59 -21.05
N TRP A 279 24.08 -17.47 -21.23
CA TRP A 279 23.37 -17.62 -22.50
C TRP A 279 22.61 -16.34 -22.90
N ALA A 280 21.89 -15.73 -21.95
CA ALA A 280 21.17 -14.49 -22.18
C ALA A 280 22.12 -13.32 -22.46
N ALA A 281 23.23 -13.21 -21.72
CA ALA A 281 24.25 -12.19 -21.93
C ALA A 281 24.94 -12.33 -23.29
N ALA A 282 25.12 -13.55 -23.81
CA ALA A 282 25.65 -13.78 -25.15
C ALA A 282 24.69 -13.34 -26.26
N ARG A 283 23.38 -13.38 -26.01
CA ARG A 283 22.33 -12.90 -26.93
C ARG A 283 22.19 -11.38 -26.88
N SER A 284 22.13 -10.81 -25.68
CA SER A 284 21.99 -9.38 -25.43
C SER A 284 22.96 -8.97 -24.32
N PRO A 285 24.12 -8.40 -24.67
CA PRO A 285 25.11 -7.98 -23.69
C PRO A 285 24.50 -7.03 -22.65
N PRO A 286 24.64 -7.33 -21.34
CA PRO A 286 24.00 -6.52 -20.31
C PRO A 286 24.56 -5.10 -20.25
N ALA A 287 23.67 -4.11 -20.24
CA ALA A 287 24.06 -2.71 -20.05
C ALA A 287 22.93 -1.88 -19.44
N TRP A 288 23.27 -0.94 -18.57
CA TRP A 288 22.35 0.04 -18.01
C TRP A 288 22.50 1.37 -18.75
N PHE A 289 21.57 1.65 -19.68
CA PHE A 289 21.58 2.86 -20.51
C PHE A 289 22.95 3.13 -21.17
N GLY A 290 23.56 2.08 -21.73
CA GLY A 290 24.85 2.14 -22.40
C GLY A 290 26.07 1.88 -21.52
N ASN A 291 25.91 1.80 -20.18
CA ASN A 291 26.98 1.39 -19.27
C ASN A 291 27.03 -0.14 -19.19
N PRO A 292 28.09 -0.81 -19.71
CA PRO A 292 28.16 -2.27 -19.71
C PRO A 292 28.27 -2.83 -18.28
N GLY A 293 27.67 -3.99 -18.04
CA GLY A 293 27.83 -4.76 -16.81
C GLY A 293 27.79 -6.27 -17.09
N ALA A 294 27.95 -7.07 -16.04
CA ALA A 294 27.99 -8.52 -16.15
C ALA A 294 26.71 -9.20 -15.64
N ASP A 295 26.16 -8.74 -14.52
CA ASP A 295 25.14 -9.50 -13.80
C ASP A 295 24.15 -8.61 -13.00
N VAL A 296 23.20 -9.25 -12.32
CA VAL A 296 22.18 -8.53 -11.52
C VAL A 296 22.79 -7.70 -10.38
N GLY A 297 23.99 -8.04 -9.90
CA GLY A 297 24.73 -7.23 -8.93
C GLY A 297 25.26 -5.92 -9.52
N ASP A 298 25.75 -5.94 -10.77
CA ASP A 298 26.05 -4.71 -11.52
C ASP A 298 24.79 -3.88 -11.77
N LEU A 299 23.69 -4.52 -12.18
CA LEU A 299 22.40 -3.84 -12.33
C LEU A 299 21.98 -3.15 -11.04
N GLY A 300 22.09 -3.83 -9.90
CA GLY A 300 21.73 -3.25 -8.61
C GLY A 300 22.60 -2.04 -8.25
N ARG A 301 23.92 -2.09 -8.52
CA ARG A 301 24.82 -0.94 -8.36
C ARG A 301 24.43 0.22 -9.27
N PHE A 302 24.12 -0.05 -10.53
CA PHE A 302 23.70 0.98 -11.48
C PHE A 302 22.40 1.65 -11.06
N MET A 303 21.40 0.88 -10.63
CA MET A 303 20.12 1.41 -10.16
C MET A 303 20.27 2.24 -8.88
N ALA A 304 21.06 1.78 -7.91
CA ALA A 304 21.34 2.53 -6.68
C ALA A 304 22.06 3.86 -6.95
N ALA A 305 22.90 3.91 -7.99
CA ALA A 305 23.63 5.11 -8.39
C ALA A 305 22.87 6.00 -9.39
N ASP A 306 21.68 5.60 -9.86
CA ASP A 306 20.97 6.32 -10.91
C ASP A 306 20.35 7.61 -10.35
N PRO A 307 20.66 8.81 -10.88
CA PRO A 307 20.13 10.06 -10.36
C PRO A 307 18.61 10.20 -10.53
N ARG A 308 17.97 9.37 -11.38
CA ARG A 308 16.51 9.35 -11.53
C ARG A 308 15.82 8.61 -10.38
N PHE A 309 16.53 7.71 -9.68
CA PHE A 309 15.99 6.96 -8.55
C PHE A 309 15.43 7.87 -7.44
N PRO A 310 16.20 8.82 -6.85
CA PRO A 310 15.67 9.67 -5.78
C PRO A 310 14.49 10.53 -6.22
N ARG A 311 14.51 11.05 -7.46
CA ARG A 311 13.37 11.77 -8.03
C ARG A 311 12.10 10.92 -8.07
N CYS A 312 12.27 9.66 -8.45
CA CYS A 312 11.17 8.75 -8.65
C CYS A 312 10.59 8.21 -7.33
N VAL A 313 11.43 8.01 -6.30
CA VAL A 313 10.96 7.70 -4.94
C VAL A 313 10.22 8.88 -4.34
N ALA A 314 10.73 10.11 -4.50
CA ALA A 314 10.05 11.33 -4.06
C ALA A 314 8.69 11.52 -4.75
N GLN A 315 8.63 11.26 -6.06
CA GLN A 315 7.39 11.26 -6.83
C GLN A 315 6.36 10.30 -6.23
N ARG A 316 6.73 9.03 -6.00
CA ARG A 316 5.83 8.02 -5.42
C ARG A 316 5.34 8.39 -4.03
N ALA A 317 6.25 8.86 -3.17
CA ALA A 317 5.88 9.29 -1.83
C ALA A 317 4.88 10.45 -1.89
N TYR A 318 5.12 11.44 -2.75
CA TYR A 318 4.23 12.58 -2.91
C TYR A 318 2.87 12.18 -3.50
N GLU A 319 2.85 11.49 -4.64
CA GLU A 319 1.61 11.10 -5.31
C GLU A 319 0.78 10.14 -4.44
N GLY A 320 1.43 9.19 -3.76
CA GLY A 320 0.76 8.26 -2.87
C GLY A 320 0.15 8.90 -1.63
N LEU A 321 0.80 9.93 -1.06
CA LEU A 321 0.31 10.62 0.14
C LEU A 321 -0.65 11.77 -0.16
N THR A 322 -0.52 12.40 -1.33
CA THR A 322 -1.32 13.59 -1.68
C THR A 322 -2.47 13.29 -2.64
N GLY A 323 -2.36 12.23 -3.44
CA GLY A 323 -3.21 11.99 -4.61
C GLY A 323 -3.01 12.99 -5.75
N GLY A 324 -2.12 13.99 -5.59
CA GLY A 324 -1.85 15.04 -6.55
C GLY A 324 -0.59 14.77 -7.39
N SER A 325 -0.47 15.46 -8.52
CA SER A 325 0.65 15.30 -9.45
C SER A 325 1.96 15.84 -8.87
N PHE A 326 3.01 15.01 -8.83
CA PHE A 326 4.34 15.47 -8.39
C PHE A 326 4.96 16.49 -9.36
N ALA A 327 4.60 16.41 -10.65
CA ALA A 327 5.07 17.37 -11.65
C ALA A 327 4.57 18.79 -11.36
N GLU A 328 3.41 18.91 -10.71
CA GLU A 328 2.78 20.18 -10.35
C GLU A 328 3.18 20.66 -8.94
N ALA A 329 3.83 19.82 -8.14
CA ALA A 329 4.26 20.14 -6.79
C ALA A 329 5.33 21.26 -6.79
N PRO A 330 5.08 22.40 -6.12
CA PRO A 330 6.07 23.48 -5.99
C PRO A 330 7.35 23.02 -5.27
N GLU A 331 7.22 22.14 -4.29
CA GLU A 331 8.32 21.65 -3.44
C GLU A 331 9.07 20.45 -4.02
N ARG A 332 8.77 20.01 -5.25
CA ARG A 332 9.32 18.76 -5.81
C ARG A 332 10.85 18.67 -5.75
N GLU A 333 11.57 19.75 -6.08
CA GLU A 333 13.04 19.73 -6.08
C GLU A 333 13.58 19.65 -4.65
N ALA A 334 12.96 20.37 -3.71
CA ALA A 334 13.31 20.33 -2.30
C ALA A 334 13.06 18.95 -1.67
N LEU A 335 12.01 18.24 -2.10
CA LEU A 335 11.75 16.86 -1.67
C LEU A 335 12.83 15.89 -2.15
N VAL A 336 13.29 16.02 -3.40
CA VAL A 336 14.38 15.20 -3.93
C VAL A 336 15.69 15.49 -3.20
N GLU A 337 16.00 16.77 -2.99
CA GLU A 337 17.19 17.20 -2.25
C GLU A 337 17.16 16.67 -0.81
N ALA A 338 16.07 16.86 -0.07
CA ALA A 338 15.91 16.34 1.28
C ALA A 338 16.07 14.81 1.36
N PHE A 339 15.56 14.09 0.37
CA PHE A 339 15.74 12.63 0.30
C PHE A 339 17.21 12.24 0.08
N VAL A 340 17.94 12.95 -0.78
CA VAL A 340 19.37 12.68 -1.00
C VAL A 340 20.21 13.09 0.22
N GLU A 341 19.96 14.27 0.79
CA GLU A 341 20.69 14.81 1.95
C GLU A 341 20.49 13.97 3.21
N SER A 342 19.31 13.39 3.38
CA SER A 342 19.05 12.44 4.47
C SER A 342 19.78 11.10 4.29
N GLY A 343 20.46 10.87 3.17
CA GLY A 343 21.04 9.59 2.84
C GLY A 343 19.98 8.56 2.45
N TYR A 344 19.00 8.97 1.63
CA TYR A 344 17.94 8.13 1.08
C TYR A 344 17.03 7.52 2.15
N ARG A 345 16.68 8.29 3.18
CA ARG A 345 15.84 7.82 4.29
C ARG A 345 14.35 8.07 4.03
N TRP A 346 13.57 6.99 4.14
CA TRP A 346 12.14 7.01 3.81
C TRP A 346 11.32 7.87 4.76
N ASP A 347 11.54 7.71 6.07
CA ASP A 347 10.91 8.47 7.15
C ASP A 347 11.12 9.99 6.96
N LYS A 348 12.34 10.40 6.60
CA LYS A 348 12.67 11.81 6.32
C LYS A 348 11.92 12.33 5.10
N LEU A 349 11.83 11.54 4.03
CA LEU A 349 11.08 11.90 2.83
C LEU A 349 9.58 12.05 3.11
N VAL A 350 8.93 11.05 3.72
CA VAL A 350 7.48 11.13 3.98
C VAL A 350 7.13 12.22 5.00
N GLY A 351 8.01 12.46 5.99
CA GLY A 351 7.89 13.60 6.89
C GLY A 351 7.99 14.93 6.14
N ALA A 352 8.89 15.06 5.16
CA ALA A 352 8.98 16.25 4.32
C ALA A 352 7.72 16.43 3.45
N VAL A 353 7.19 15.35 2.87
CA VAL A 353 5.93 15.38 2.10
C VAL A 353 4.76 15.88 2.96
N ALA A 354 4.62 15.41 4.21
CA ALA A 354 3.56 15.83 5.13
C ALA A 354 3.60 17.33 5.49
N ARG A 355 4.69 18.04 5.15
CA ARG A 355 4.85 19.49 5.36
C ARG A 355 4.63 20.32 4.09
N THR A 356 4.35 19.69 2.95
CA THR A 356 4.08 20.38 1.68
C THR A 356 2.69 21.00 1.65
N SER A 357 2.50 22.04 0.83
CA SER A 357 1.18 22.63 0.61
C SER A 357 0.20 21.66 -0.03
N GLY A 358 0.68 20.79 -0.93
CA GLY A 358 -0.15 19.78 -1.59
C GLY A 358 -0.68 18.72 -0.61
N TRP A 359 0.09 18.36 0.42
CA TRP A 359 -0.39 17.46 1.44
C TRP A 359 -1.40 18.13 2.39
N ARG A 360 -1.18 19.40 2.73
CA ARG A 360 -2.01 20.20 3.66
C ARG A 360 -3.30 20.77 3.04
N THR A 361 -3.72 20.29 1.87
CA THR A 361 -5.01 20.70 1.28
C THR A 361 -6.19 20.15 2.09
N PRO A 362 -7.31 20.91 2.21
CA PRO A 362 -8.49 20.47 2.95
C PRO A 362 -9.35 19.44 2.20
N GLU A 363 -8.93 19.04 0.99
CA GLU A 363 -9.62 18.03 0.20
C GLU A 363 -9.62 16.69 0.93
N LEU A 364 -10.79 16.09 1.10
CA LEU A 364 -10.94 14.79 1.72
C LEU A 364 -10.34 13.71 0.82
N ARG A 365 -9.52 12.85 1.41
CA ARG A 365 -8.89 11.72 0.73
C ARG A 365 -9.50 10.44 1.22
N ARG A 366 -9.66 9.50 0.28
CA ARG A 366 -10.04 8.14 0.62
C ARG A 366 -8.88 7.41 1.28
N LEU A 367 -9.19 6.63 2.31
CA LEU A 367 -8.29 5.60 2.82
C LEU A 367 -8.20 4.43 1.85
N SER A 368 -6.98 3.97 1.56
CA SER A 368 -6.77 2.67 0.91
C SER A 368 -7.36 1.55 1.75
N VAL A 369 -7.54 0.38 1.13
CA VAL A 369 -8.11 -0.78 1.83
C VAL A 369 -7.24 -1.17 3.03
N ASP A 370 -5.91 -1.11 2.87
CA ASP A 370 -4.99 -1.39 3.96
C ASP A 370 -5.11 -0.39 5.12
N GLN A 371 -5.16 0.92 4.84
CA GLN A 371 -5.37 1.92 5.89
C GLN A 371 -6.72 1.72 6.58
N ARG A 372 -7.75 1.33 5.84
CA ARG A 372 -9.08 1.08 6.40
C ARG A 372 -9.07 -0.12 7.35
N VAL A 373 -8.51 -1.26 6.93
CA VAL A 373 -8.44 -2.46 7.78
C VAL A 373 -7.54 -2.22 8.99
N ILE A 374 -6.36 -1.62 8.81
CA ILE A 374 -5.42 -1.34 9.90
C ILE A 374 -6.02 -0.34 10.89
N SER A 375 -6.66 0.73 10.42
CA SER A 375 -7.29 1.71 11.31
C SER A 375 -8.49 1.13 12.06
N THR A 376 -9.32 0.31 11.40
CA THR A 376 -10.45 -0.37 12.05
C THR A 376 -9.97 -1.36 13.11
N THR A 377 -9.01 -2.24 12.79
CA THR A 377 -8.47 -3.20 13.75
C THR A 377 -7.84 -2.52 14.97
N ALA A 378 -7.03 -1.48 14.73
CA ALA A 378 -6.44 -0.69 15.81
C ALA A 378 -7.51 0.01 16.67
N ALA A 379 -8.54 0.61 16.05
CA ALA A 379 -9.60 1.29 16.78
C ALA A 379 -10.48 0.33 17.59
N LEU A 380 -10.67 -0.90 17.11
CA LEU A 380 -11.39 -1.96 17.81
C LEU A 380 -10.52 -2.71 18.85
N GLY A 381 -9.22 -2.47 18.86
CA GLY A 381 -8.26 -3.18 19.71
C GLY A 381 -8.05 -4.63 19.30
N LEU A 382 -8.36 -5.01 18.07
CA LEU A 382 -8.04 -6.34 17.55
C LEU A 382 -6.52 -6.43 17.39
N ALA A 383 -5.90 -7.49 17.91
CA ALA A 383 -4.46 -7.71 17.81
C ALA A 383 -4.15 -8.64 16.64
N ALA A 384 -3.25 -8.24 15.73
CA ALA A 384 -2.86 -9.01 14.55
C ALA A 384 -2.55 -10.48 14.90
N GLY A 385 -3.23 -11.42 14.24
CA GLY A 385 -3.02 -12.86 14.41
C GLY A 385 -3.58 -13.49 15.68
N ALA A 386 -4.34 -12.75 16.51
CA ALA A 386 -4.88 -13.27 17.78
C ALA A 386 -6.29 -13.88 17.68
N SER A 387 -7.01 -13.71 16.56
CA SER A 387 -8.43 -14.10 16.46
C SER A 387 -8.90 -14.46 15.05
N GLY A 388 -10.05 -15.13 14.94
CA GLY A 388 -10.70 -15.51 13.68
C GLY A 388 -11.16 -14.30 12.84
N ALA A 389 -11.36 -13.12 13.44
CA ALA A 389 -11.60 -11.90 12.67
C ALA A 389 -10.41 -11.53 11.77
N TRP A 390 -9.18 -11.88 12.12
CA TRP A 390 -8.03 -11.62 11.25
C TRP A 390 -8.05 -12.47 9.98
N GLU A 391 -8.56 -13.70 10.04
CA GLU A 391 -8.74 -14.51 8.84
C GLU A 391 -9.70 -13.81 7.86
N GLY A 392 -10.83 -13.31 8.36
CA GLY A 392 -11.76 -12.54 7.54
C GLY A 392 -11.15 -11.23 7.04
N LEU A 393 -10.52 -10.44 7.92
CA LEU A 393 -9.94 -9.14 7.53
C LEU A 393 -8.77 -9.25 6.55
N ASP A 394 -7.99 -10.32 6.64
CA ASP A 394 -6.95 -10.66 5.67
C ASP A 394 -7.54 -10.92 4.28
N GLU A 395 -8.76 -11.44 4.17
CA GLU A 395 -9.42 -11.62 2.86
C GLU A 395 -9.62 -10.29 2.15
N LEU A 396 -10.05 -9.22 2.84
CA LEU A 396 -10.21 -7.91 2.21
C LEU A 396 -8.87 -7.31 1.76
N LEU A 397 -7.78 -7.64 2.46
CA LEU A 397 -6.44 -7.18 2.12
C LEU A 397 -5.80 -7.97 0.98
N LEU A 398 -6.09 -9.27 0.87
CA LEU A 398 -5.27 -10.24 0.13
C LEU A 398 -6.07 -11.08 -0.88
N GLU A 399 -7.39 -10.92 -0.95
CA GLU A 399 -8.23 -11.41 -2.05
C GLU A 399 -8.48 -10.27 -3.04
N GLY A 400 -7.99 -10.43 -4.27
CA GLY A 400 -8.04 -9.38 -5.30
C GLY A 400 -9.44 -8.83 -5.53
N ASP A 401 -10.45 -9.69 -5.63
CA ASP A 401 -11.85 -9.28 -5.87
C ASP A 401 -12.40 -8.39 -4.74
N LEU A 402 -12.17 -8.79 -3.49
CA LEU A 402 -12.64 -8.03 -2.32
C LEU A 402 -11.88 -6.71 -2.17
N ARG A 403 -10.57 -6.73 -2.47
CA ARG A 403 -9.72 -5.55 -2.46
C ARG A 403 -10.15 -4.52 -3.51
N VAL A 404 -10.51 -4.97 -4.71
CA VAL A 404 -11.07 -4.11 -5.77
C VAL A 404 -12.42 -3.52 -5.37
N LEU A 405 -13.29 -4.30 -4.71
CA LEU A 405 -14.55 -3.76 -4.15
C LEU A 405 -14.29 -2.67 -3.10
N GLY A 406 -13.21 -2.80 -2.33
CA GLY A 406 -12.72 -1.80 -1.39
C GLY A 406 -12.06 -0.57 -2.05
N GLY A 407 -11.82 -0.61 -3.36
CA GLY A 407 -11.24 0.49 -4.13
C GLY A 407 -9.74 0.42 -4.40
N ASP A 408 -9.08 -0.69 -4.05
CA ASP A 408 -7.64 -0.90 -4.33
C ASP A 408 -7.41 -1.80 -5.56
N SER A 409 -6.15 -2.09 -5.89
CA SER A 409 -5.75 -3.02 -6.96
C SER A 409 -5.99 -4.48 -6.59
N ASP A 410 -6.21 -5.35 -7.58
CA ASP A 410 -6.09 -6.81 -7.44
C ASP A 410 -4.66 -7.30 -7.71
N ASP A 411 -3.76 -6.38 -8.05
CA ASP A 411 -2.37 -6.62 -8.40
C ASP A 411 -2.16 -7.53 -9.64
N VAL A 412 -3.20 -7.73 -10.46
CA VAL A 412 -3.18 -8.53 -11.70
C VAL A 412 -3.74 -7.73 -12.87
N ASP A 413 -5.03 -7.42 -12.85
CA ASP A 413 -5.81 -6.80 -13.93
C ASP A 413 -6.20 -5.36 -13.59
N VAL A 414 -6.57 -5.10 -12.34
CA VAL A 414 -6.82 -3.76 -11.80
C VAL A 414 -5.57 -3.31 -11.06
N LEU A 415 -4.76 -2.47 -11.71
CA LEU A 415 -3.49 -1.98 -11.15
C LEU A 415 -3.59 -0.61 -10.46
N GLY A 416 -4.67 0.12 -10.67
CA GLY A 416 -4.88 1.45 -10.10
C GLY A 416 -5.95 1.44 -9.00
N ARG A 417 -5.77 2.32 -8.01
CA ARG A 417 -6.78 2.54 -6.97
C ARG A 417 -7.92 3.40 -7.50
N ALA A 418 -9.14 3.13 -7.04
CA ALA A 418 -10.26 4.04 -7.18
C ALA A 418 -10.08 5.20 -6.20
N THR A 419 -9.99 6.42 -6.70
CA THR A 419 -9.90 7.64 -5.89
C THR A 419 -11.26 8.28 -5.59
N THR A 420 -12.34 7.79 -6.22
CA THR A 420 -13.68 8.39 -6.13
C THR A 420 -14.71 7.47 -5.47
N ALA A 421 -15.62 8.06 -4.67
CA ALA A 421 -16.75 7.40 -4.01
C ALA A 421 -17.55 6.52 -5.00
N ALA A 422 -17.71 5.24 -4.66
CA ALA A 422 -18.57 4.32 -5.41
C ALA A 422 -19.35 3.40 -4.45
N PRO A 423 -20.53 2.89 -4.83
CA PRO A 423 -21.34 2.02 -3.97
C PRO A 423 -20.61 0.79 -3.42
N ALA A 424 -19.63 0.25 -4.17
CA ALA A 424 -18.81 -0.88 -3.72
C ALA A 424 -18.08 -0.60 -2.39
N HIS A 425 -17.67 0.64 -2.14
CA HIS A 425 -17.00 1.03 -0.89
C HIS A 425 -17.91 0.97 0.33
N LEU A 426 -19.22 1.16 0.13
CA LEU A 426 -20.22 1.00 1.19
C LEU A 426 -20.45 -0.48 1.49
N LEU A 427 -20.47 -1.34 0.47
CA LEU A 427 -20.55 -2.78 0.66
C LEU A 427 -19.31 -3.32 1.38
N ALA A 428 -18.12 -2.86 1.00
CA ALA A 428 -16.89 -3.18 1.71
C ALA A 428 -16.90 -2.68 3.17
N ALA A 429 -17.50 -1.50 3.42
CA ALA A 429 -17.71 -0.96 4.77
C ALA A 429 -18.57 -1.87 5.64
N GLU A 430 -19.71 -2.26 5.09
CA GLU A 430 -20.71 -3.09 5.75
C GLU A 430 -20.14 -4.48 6.04
N TRP A 431 -19.49 -5.09 5.06
CA TRP A 431 -18.83 -6.38 5.23
C TRP A 431 -17.73 -6.31 6.29
N LEU A 432 -16.88 -5.27 6.25
CA LEU A 432 -15.81 -5.06 7.23
C LEU A 432 -16.38 -4.96 8.65
N ALA A 433 -17.46 -4.20 8.82
CA ALA A 433 -18.12 -4.03 10.10
C ALA A 433 -18.67 -5.36 10.63
N ARG A 434 -19.39 -6.12 9.78
CA ARG A 434 -19.99 -7.41 10.18
C ARG A 434 -18.96 -8.47 10.57
N VAL A 435 -17.78 -8.45 9.93
CA VAL A 435 -16.69 -9.39 10.25
C VAL A 435 -15.97 -8.96 11.54
N ALA A 436 -15.68 -7.68 11.70
CA ALA A 436 -14.82 -7.21 12.78
C ALA A 436 -15.53 -7.02 14.12
N VAL A 437 -16.79 -6.56 14.12
CA VAL A 437 -17.47 -6.11 15.35
C VAL A 437 -17.76 -7.24 16.34
N PRO A 438 -18.31 -8.41 15.93
CA PRO A 438 -18.60 -9.48 16.88
C PRO A 438 -17.36 -9.93 17.65
N GLU A 439 -16.26 -10.18 16.93
CA GLU A 439 -14.99 -10.59 17.53
C GLU A 439 -14.40 -9.48 18.43
N ALA A 440 -14.46 -8.23 17.97
CA ALA A 440 -13.94 -7.11 18.75
C ALA A 440 -14.66 -6.94 20.09
N LEU A 441 -15.99 -7.17 20.11
CA LEU A 441 -16.77 -7.14 21.34
C LEU A 441 -16.44 -8.31 22.26
N ASP A 442 -16.26 -9.51 21.72
CA ASP A 442 -15.87 -10.67 22.52
C ASP A 442 -14.48 -10.50 23.14
N GLU A 443 -13.50 -10.04 22.35
CA GLU A 443 -12.17 -9.67 22.83
C GLU A 443 -12.22 -8.55 23.89
N ASP A 444 -13.06 -7.53 23.69
CA ASP A 444 -13.21 -6.46 24.67
C ASP A 444 -13.82 -6.94 25.99
N ARG A 445 -14.77 -7.89 25.94
CA ARG A 445 -15.35 -8.49 27.16
C ARG A 445 -14.35 -9.30 27.97
N LEU A 446 -13.36 -9.90 27.31
CA LEU A 446 -12.25 -10.63 27.96
C LEU A 446 -11.25 -9.70 28.65
N ARG A 447 -11.23 -8.41 28.30
CA ARG A 447 -10.37 -7.42 28.98
C ARG A 447 -10.90 -7.13 30.38
N ALA A 448 -9.97 -6.80 31.28
CA ALA A 448 -10.31 -6.20 32.57
C ALA A 448 -11.18 -4.95 32.33
N ALA A 449 -12.16 -4.70 33.20
CA ALA A 449 -13.15 -3.64 33.01
C ALA A 449 -12.53 -2.24 32.81
N ASP A 450 -11.41 -1.94 33.47
CA ASP A 450 -10.67 -0.67 33.33
C ASP A 450 -9.78 -0.60 32.06
N LYS A 451 -9.70 -1.70 31.30
CA LYS A 451 -8.93 -1.85 30.06
C LYS A 451 -9.82 -2.02 28.82
N ARG A 452 -11.14 -2.07 29.00
CA ARG A 452 -12.09 -2.10 27.89
C ARG A 452 -11.98 -0.85 27.04
N LEU A 453 -12.09 -1.03 25.74
CA LEU A 453 -11.98 0.02 24.73
C LEU A 453 -13.33 0.36 24.10
N LEU A 454 -14.23 -0.63 24.01
CA LEU A 454 -15.47 -0.55 23.25
C LEU A 454 -16.69 -0.52 24.17
N LEU A 455 -16.65 -1.32 25.22
CA LEU A 455 -17.73 -1.48 26.19
C LEU A 455 -17.47 -0.67 27.46
N PRO A 456 -18.54 -0.25 28.14
CA PRO A 456 -18.42 0.36 29.46
C PRO A 456 -17.86 -0.65 30.48
N ALA A 457 -17.32 -0.13 31.58
CA ALA A 457 -16.75 -0.94 32.65
C ALA A 457 -17.79 -1.86 33.33
N ASN A 458 -19.07 -1.47 33.34
CA ASN A 458 -20.17 -2.26 33.88
C ASN A 458 -21.41 -2.15 33.00
N GLU A 459 -21.75 -3.23 32.30
CA GLU A 459 -22.91 -3.30 31.41
C GLU A 459 -24.22 -3.57 32.18
N ALA A 460 -24.16 -4.08 33.42
CA ALA A 460 -25.34 -4.54 34.15
C ALA A 460 -26.10 -3.41 34.88
N THR A 461 -25.45 -2.28 35.15
CA THR A 461 -26.04 -1.17 35.91
C THR A 461 -25.68 0.19 35.30
N ILE A 462 -25.68 0.29 33.96
CA ILE A 462 -25.31 1.51 33.27
C ILE A 462 -26.47 2.51 33.22
N ASP A 463 -26.21 3.77 33.55
CA ASP A 463 -27.20 4.86 33.36
C ASP A 463 -27.06 5.56 32.00
N GLU A 464 -28.03 6.40 31.64
CA GLU A 464 -28.02 7.14 30.36
C GLU A 464 -26.77 8.02 30.21
N GLY A 465 -26.29 8.64 31.28
CA GLY A 465 -25.10 9.49 31.26
C GLY A 465 -23.84 8.69 30.94
N GLU A 466 -23.70 7.51 31.53
CA GLU A 466 -22.61 6.58 31.25
C GLU A 466 -22.67 6.04 29.82
N ILE A 467 -23.85 5.68 29.30
CA ILE A 467 -24.02 5.26 27.89
C ILE A 467 -23.57 6.38 26.96
N ARG A 468 -24.08 7.60 27.16
CA ARG A 468 -23.74 8.76 26.32
C ARG A 468 -22.26 9.10 26.36
N ALA A 469 -21.62 9.01 27.53
CA ALA A 469 -20.18 9.20 27.66
C ALA A 469 -19.38 8.13 26.89
N GLN A 470 -19.83 6.87 26.92
CA GLN A 470 -19.22 5.80 26.14
C GLN A 470 -19.42 6.00 24.63
N LEU A 471 -20.60 6.43 24.19
CA LEU A 471 -20.88 6.78 22.79
C LEU A 471 -19.97 7.92 22.30
N ALA A 472 -19.77 8.97 23.09
CA ALA A 472 -18.83 10.04 22.77
C ALA A 472 -17.38 9.53 22.65
N THR A 473 -17.00 8.57 23.49
CA THR A 473 -15.68 7.92 23.43
C THR A 473 -15.51 7.09 22.16
N LEU A 474 -16.52 6.28 21.81
CA LEU A 474 -16.54 5.49 20.56
C LEU A 474 -16.49 6.40 19.33
N TRP A 475 -17.26 7.49 19.32
CA TRP A 475 -17.26 8.48 18.25
C TRP A 475 -15.88 9.10 18.08
N ALA A 476 -15.24 9.56 19.16
CA ALA A 476 -13.89 10.14 19.10
C ALA A 476 -12.84 9.12 18.63
N ARG A 477 -12.94 7.87 19.09
CA ARG A 477 -12.01 6.77 18.75
C ARG A 477 -12.13 6.35 17.28
N LEU A 478 -13.35 6.13 16.79
CA LEU A 478 -13.59 5.64 15.45
C LEU A 478 -13.51 6.77 14.42
N LEU A 479 -14.09 7.94 14.70
CA LEU A 479 -14.19 9.02 13.71
C LEU A 479 -13.15 10.13 13.88
N SER A 480 -12.30 10.05 14.90
CA SER A 480 -11.27 11.07 15.22
C SER A 480 -11.83 12.48 15.43
N ALA A 481 -13.10 12.59 15.84
CA ALA A 481 -13.80 13.86 15.98
C ALA A 481 -14.45 13.99 17.37
N PRO A 482 -13.74 14.43 18.42
CA PRO A 482 -14.31 14.49 19.76
C PRO A 482 -15.57 15.36 19.83
N VAL A 483 -16.64 14.82 20.42
CA VAL A 483 -17.93 15.50 20.63
C VAL A 483 -18.35 15.42 22.10
N ALA A 484 -19.23 16.31 22.53
CA ALA A 484 -19.79 16.28 23.87
C ALA A 484 -20.87 15.19 23.99
N ALA A 485 -21.06 14.64 25.19
CA ALA A 485 -22.03 13.56 25.45
C ALA A 485 -23.51 14.00 25.27
N ASP A 486 -23.76 15.31 25.24
CA ASP A 486 -25.04 15.96 25.00
C ASP A 486 -25.15 16.55 23.57
N SER A 487 -24.24 16.17 22.66
CA SER A 487 -24.31 16.63 21.26
C SER A 487 -25.41 15.92 20.47
N ALA A 488 -25.84 16.55 19.37
CA ALA A 488 -26.87 16.01 18.49
C ALA A 488 -26.43 14.70 17.78
N GLU A 489 -25.12 14.50 17.59
CA GLU A 489 -24.54 13.25 17.11
C GLU A 489 -24.74 12.13 18.13
N ILE A 490 -24.47 12.41 19.41
CA ILE A 490 -24.63 11.43 20.49
C ILE A 490 -26.09 11.16 20.81
N ASP A 491 -26.98 12.15 20.68
CA ASP A 491 -28.44 11.92 20.75
C ASP A 491 -28.91 10.89 19.71
N ARG A 492 -28.39 10.97 18.48
CA ARG A 492 -28.72 10.03 17.40
C ARG A 492 -28.16 8.64 17.65
N LEU A 493 -26.91 8.53 18.11
CA LEU A 493 -26.34 7.24 18.49
C LEU A 493 -27.06 6.61 19.69
N TYR A 494 -27.47 7.41 20.67
CA TYR A 494 -28.21 6.92 21.82
C TYR A 494 -29.61 6.43 21.42
N ALA A 495 -30.28 7.14 20.51
CA ALA A 495 -31.52 6.67 19.92
C ALA A 495 -31.35 5.35 19.14
N LEU A 496 -30.25 5.19 18.40
CA LEU A 496 -29.91 3.92 17.74
C LEU A 496 -29.69 2.81 18.78
N TRP A 497 -28.90 3.08 19.82
CA TRP A 497 -28.64 2.13 20.91
C TRP A 497 -29.93 1.65 21.59
N LEU A 498 -30.90 2.55 21.81
CA LEU A 498 -32.21 2.21 22.38
C LEU A 498 -33.10 1.40 21.43
N ALA A 499 -32.92 1.54 20.12
CA ALA A 499 -33.72 0.89 19.09
C ALA A 499 -33.13 -0.45 18.61
N ALA A 500 -31.85 -0.68 18.89
CA ALA A 500 -31.10 -1.88 18.54
C ALA A 500 -31.65 -3.14 19.26
N ASP A 501 -31.24 -4.32 18.80
CA ASP A 501 -31.51 -5.57 19.51
C ASP A 501 -31.01 -5.47 20.96
N PRO A 502 -31.87 -5.65 21.98
CA PRO A 502 -31.46 -5.62 23.38
C PRO A 502 -30.37 -6.65 23.72
N ALA A 503 -30.17 -7.68 22.90
CA ALA A 503 -29.08 -8.63 23.06
C ALA A 503 -27.71 -8.08 22.64
N ASP A 504 -27.65 -7.10 21.73
CA ASP A 504 -26.39 -6.52 21.24
C ASP A 504 -26.51 -5.05 20.77
N PRO A 505 -26.89 -4.11 21.66
CA PRO A 505 -27.06 -2.72 21.28
C PRO A 505 -25.73 -2.02 20.95
N TRP A 506 -24.61 -2.52 21.48
CA TRP A 506 -23.27 -1.99 21.19
C TRP A 506 -22.76 -2.43 19.81
N GLY A 507 -23.04 -3.68 19.40
CA GLY A 507 -22.69 -4.16 18.07
C GLY A 507 -23.29 -3.29 16.96
N GLU A 508 -24.60 -3.04 17.02
CA GLU A 508 -25.26 -2.19 16.01
C GLU A 508 -24.71 -0.76 15.96
N VAL A 509 -24.40 -0.16 17.12
CA VAL A 509 -23.80 1.18 17.17
C VAL A 509 -22.40 1.19 16.56
N ILE A 510 -21.55 0.21 16.89
CA ILE A 510 -20.18 0.15 16.37
C ILE A 510 -20.20 -0.15 14.86
N GLU A 511 -21.08 -1.04 14.40
CA GLU A 511 -21.28 -1.30 12.98
C GLU A 511 -21.69 -0.03 12.22
N ALA A 512 -22.62 0.74 12.77
CA ALA A 512 -23.05 2.02 12.21
C ALA A 512 -21.90 3.03 12.14
N LEU A 513 -21.06 3.10 13.19
CA LEU A 513 -19.87 3.95 13.22
C LEU A 513 -18.84 3.53 12.18
N LEU A 514 -18.58 2.23 12.00
CA LEU A 514 -17.65 1.71 10.99
C LEU A 514 -18.09 1.99 9.54
N GLN A 515 -19.39 2.15 9.33
CA GLN A 515 -19.99 2.52 8.05
C GLN A 515 -20.10 4.04 7.84
N HIS A 516 -19.80 4.85 8.85
CA HIS A 516 -19.83 6.30 8.73
C HIS A 516 -18.82 6.78 7.67
N PRO A 517 -19.15 7.76 6.80
CA PRO A 517 -18.24 8.21 5.74
C PRO A 517 -16.86 8.64 6.23
N MET A 518 -16.78 9.29 7.40
CA MET A 518 -15.50 9.68 8.00
C MET A 518 -14.59 8.50 8.33
N MET A 519 -15.10 7.27 8.45
CA MET A 519 -14.25 6.08 8.61
C MET A 519 -13.41 5.78 7.39
N GLY A 520 -13.88 6.12 6.19
CA GLY A 520 -13.19 5.88 4.93
C GLY A 520 -12.47 7.10 4.36
N LEU A 521 -12.49 8.24 5.08
CA LEU A 521 -11.99 9.53 4.62
C LEU A 521 -11.05 10.17 5.65
N HIS A 522 -10.13 11.02 5.19
CA HIS A 522 -9.23 11.82 6.03
C HIS A 522 -8.72 13.08 5.34
#